data_AF-A0A1Y2E5S7-F1
#
_entry.id   AF-A0A1Y2E5S7-F1
#
_cell.length_a   1.000
_cell.length_b   1.000
_cell.length_c   1.000
_cell.angle_alpha   90.00
_cell.angle_beta   90.00
_cell.angle_gamma   90.00
#
_symmetry.space_group_name_H-M   'P 1'
#
loop_
_entity.id
_entity.type
_entity.pdbx_description
1 polymer ?
#
loop_
_entity_poly.entity_id
_entity_poly.type
_entity_poly.pdbx_seq_one_letter_code
_entity_poly.pdbx_strand_id
1 'polypeptide(L)'
;MFKLLVEYSVERKIKIIVNEKDIEEKISKNLEFIHPEFIKLIYLYRNKNIIEVIFSENSYLLKKVIEYYDDVKKKIERIEKENKLLRKQLKKEKKARKNNLKIINNTKRDDKDTFLTYECQQGNIEKVKKLIHLGMDVNEKNKDGNTPLLIACKNGNIELVKYLLNYKEVKVTVS
;
A
#
# COMPACT_ATOMS: atom_id res chain seq x y z
N MET A 1 25.66 -20.55 -13.57
CA MET A 1 26.38 -20.76 -14.84
C MET A 1 25.87 -19.87 -15.98
N PHE A 2 24.58 -19.95 -16.38
CA PHE A 2 24.07 -19.17 -17.53
C PHE A 2 24.13 -17.64 -17.36
N LYS A 3 23.87 -17.11 -16.15
CA LYS A 3 23.98 -15.67 -15.86
C LYS A 3 25.37 -15.10 -16.17
N LEU A 4 26.42 -15.82 -15.75
CA LEU A 4 27.81 -15.44 -15.98
C LEU A 4 28.16 -15.45 -17.48
N LEU A 5 27.61 -16.42 -18.23
CA LEU A 5 27.77 -16.48 -19.68
C LEU A 5 27.19 -15.23 -20.36
N VAL A 6 26.02 -14.77 -19.91
CA VAL A 6 25.36 -13.57 -20.43
C VAL A 6 26.13 -12.31 -20.07
N GLU A 7 26.62 -12.18 -18.84
CA GLU A 7 27.45 -11.04 -18.40
C GLU A 7 28.73 -10.92 -19.25
N TYR A 8 29.43 -12.03 -19.45
CA TYR A 8 30.62 -12.07 -20.30
C TYR A 8 30.34 -11.74 -21.77
N SER A 9 29.22 -12.23 -22.29
CA SER A 9 28.76 -11.94 -23.65
C SER A 9 28.46 -10.45 -23.85
N VAL A 10 27.87 -9.79 -22.84
CA VAL A 10 27.65 -8.33 -22.83
C VAL A 10 28.98 -7.60 -22.90
N GLU A 11 29.93 -7.93 -22.01
CA GLU A 11 31.23 -7.28 -21.92
C GLU A 11 32.01 -7.37 -23.24
N ARG A 12 31.93 -8.52 -23.90
CA ARG A 12 32.68 -8.81 -25.12
C ARG A 12 31.89 -8.61 -26.41
N LYS A 13 30.64 -8.14 -26.33
CA LYS A 13 29.72 -7.97 -27.46
C LYS A 13 29.57 -9.25 -28.29
N ILE A 14 29.57 -10.40 -27.64
CA ILE A 14 29.42 -11.70 -28.31
C ILE A 14 27.94 -12.05 -28.34
N LYS A 15 27.40 -12.41 -29.50
CA LYS A 15 26.03 -12.91 -29.61
C LYS A 15 25.97 -14.37 -29.14
N ILE A 16 25.09 -14.68 -28.21
CA ILE A 16 24.84 -16.06 -27.76
C ILE A 16 23.71 -16.63 -28.60
N ILE A 17 23.98 -17.75 -29.29
CA ILE A 17 22.94 -18.53 -29.98
C ILE A 17 22.61 -19.73 -29.10
N VAL A 18 21.33 -19.91 -28.81
CA VAL A 18 20.84 -21.05 -28.01
C VAL A 18 19.79 -21.80 -28.80
N ASN A 19 20.01 -23.09 -29.01
CA ASN A 19 19.00 -23.96 -29.60
C ASN A 19 18.04 -24.42 -28.50
N GLU A 20 16.73 -24.37 -28.78
CA GLU A 20 15.72 -24.92 -27.89
C GLU A 20 16.01 -26.37 -27.48
N LYS A 21 16.51 -27.21 -28.39
CA LYS A 21 16.85 -28.61 -28.07
C LYS A 21 17.97 -28.74 -27.03
N ASP A 22 18.95 -27.85 -27.06
CA ASP A 22 20.04 -27.82 -26.07
C ASP A 22 19.53 -27.39 -24.69
N ILE A 23 18.45 -26.59 -24.67
CA ILE A 23 17.72 -26.21 -23.46
C ILE A 23 16.91 -27.42 -22.98
N GLU A 24 16.13 -28.06 -23.85
CA GLU A 24 15.28 -29.22 -23.55
C GLU A 24 16.08 -30.44 -23.07
N GLU A 25 17.23 -30.77 -23.68
CA GLU A 25 18.08 -31.90 -23.26
C GLU A 25 18.73 -31.68 -21.87
N LYS A 26 18.99 -30.42 -21.50
CA LYS A 26 19.45 -30.08 -20.15
C LYS A 26 18.31 -30.09 -19.13
N ILE A 27 17.08 -29.77 -19.57
CA ILE A 27 15.86 -29.79 -18.73
C ILE A 27 15.36 -31.22 -18.50
N SER A 28 15.42 -32.10 -19.50
CA SER A 28 14.89 -33.47 -19.41
C SER A 28 15.61 -34.34 -18.37
N LYS A 29 16.83 -33.97 -17.97
CA LYS A 29 17.61 -34.68 -16.95
C LYS A 29 17.42 -34.15 -15.52
N ASN A 30 16.81 -32.98 -15.33
CA ASN A 30 16.59 -32.41 -14.01
C ASN A 30 15.59 -31.23 -14.05
N LEU A 31 14.48 -31.41 -13.32
CA LEU A 31 13.40 -30.46 -13.02
C LEU A 31 12.26 -30.33 -14.04
N GLU A 32 11.06 -30.69 -13.56
CA GLU A 32 9.73 -30.38 -14.09
C GLU A 32 9.44 -28.87 -14.29
N PHE A 33 10.39 -27.97 -14.03
CA PHE A 33 10.18 -26.54 -14.16
C PHE A 33 11.40 -25.85 -14.78
N ILE A 34 11.18 -25.24 -15.95
CA ILE A 34 12.02 -24.15 -16.40
C ILE A 34 11.86 -23.02 -15.37
N HIS A 35 12.93 -22.73 -14.63
CA HIS A 35 12.91 -21.69 -13.59
C HIS A 35 12.49 -20.33 -14.20
N PRO A 36 11.52 -19.60 -13.64
CA PRO A 36 11.03 -18.32 -14.19
C PRO A 36 12.15 -17.29 -14.48
N GLU A 37 13.17 -17.23 -13.62
CA GLU A 37 14.38 -16.42 -13.81
C GLU A 37 15.14 -16.74 -15.11
N PHE A 38 15.17 -18.00 -15.55
CA PHE A 38 15.85 -18.40 -16.78
C PHE A 38 15.11 -17.88 -18.02
N ILE A 39 13.79 -18.05 -18.05
CA ILE A 39 12.92 -17.49 -19.11
C ILE A 39 13.06 -15.96 -19.14
N LYS A 40 13.05 -15.33 -17.98
CA LYS A 40 13.20 -13.88 -17.83
C LYS A 40 14.53 -13.38 -18.39
N LEU A 41 15.63 -14.06 -18.10
CA LEU A 41 16.96 -13.73 -18.63
C LEU A 41 17.01 -13.87 -20.15
N ILE A 42 16.55 -14.99 -20.70
CA ILE A 42 16.50 -15.19 -22.15
C ILE A 42 15.73 -14.05 -22.82
N TYR A 43 14.55 -13.71 -22.32
CA TYR A 43 13.71 -12.68 -22.92
C TYR A 43 14.31 -11.26 -22.82
N LEU A 44 14.83 -10.88 -21.64
CA LEU A 44 15.46 -9.58 -21.41
C LEU A 44 16.61 -9.32 -22.38
N TYR A 45 17.47 -10.32 -22.58
CA TYR A 45 18.67 -10.17 -23.40
C TYR A 45 18.41 -10.47 -24.89
N ARG A 46 17.33 -11.19 -25.22
CA ARG A 46 16.80 -11.27 -26.60
C ARG A 46 16.36 -9.90 -27.10
N ASN A 47 15.62 -9.14 -26.29
CA ASN A 47 15.19 -7.77 -26.67
C ASN A 47 16.38 -6.81 -26.86
N LYS A 48 17.53 -7.13 -26.27
CA LYS A 48 18.79 -6.38 -26.45
C LYS A 48 19.65 -6.91 -27.60
N ASN A 49 19.16 -7.89 -28.38
CA ASN A 49 19.87 -8.56 -29.46
C ASN A 49 21.18 -9.26 -29.03
N ILE A 50 21.30 -9.61 -27.75
CA ILE A 50 22.48 -10.29 -27.19
C ILE A 50 22.31 -11.82 -27.27
N ILE A 51 21.07 -12.29 -27.06
CA ILE A 51 20.72 -13.71 -27.14
C ILE A 51 19.77 -13.92 -28.32
N GLU A 52 20.10 -14.88 -29.18
CA GLU A 52 19.20 -15.43 -30.18
C GLU A 52 18.82 -16.84 -29.77
N VAL A 53 17.51 -17.10 -29.71
CA VAL A 53 16.99 -18.44 -29.43
C VAL A 53 16.34 -18.98 -30.69
N ILE A 54 16.81 -20.14 -31.12
CA ILE A 54 16.28 -20.85 -32.28
C ILE A 54 15.22 -21.83 -31.76
N PHE A 55 13.97 -21.57 -32.15
CA PHE A 55 12.82 -22.41 -31.78
C PHE A 55 12.47 -23.37 -32.89
N SER A 56 11.97 -24.55 -32.52
CA SER A 56 11.38 -25.49 -33.49
C SER A 56 9.90 -25.16 -33.76
N GLU A 57 9.35 -25.63 -34.88
CA GLU A 57 7.92 -25.44 -35.20
C GLU A 57 6.97 -26.00 -34.12
N ASN A 58 7.41 -27.02 -33.38
CA ASN A 58 6.65 -27.66 -32.31
C ASN A 58 7.16 -27.32 -30.90
N SER A 59 7.89 -26.21 -30.76
CA SER A 59 8.53 -25.74 -29.54
C SER A 59 7.68 -25.92 -28.27
N TYR A 60 8.13 -26.80 -27.36
CA TYR A 60 7.50 -26.99 -26.06
C TYR A 60 7.76 -25.79 -25.15
N LEU A 61 8.98 -25.23 -25.23
CA LEU A 61 9.39 -24.06 -24.46
C LEU A 61 8.50 -22.85 -24.79
N LEU A 62 8.23 -22.59 -26.06
CA LEU A 62 7.38 -21.47 -26.49
C LEU A 62 5.95 -21.63 -26.01
N LYS A 63 5.38 -22.84 -26.10
CA LYS A 63 4.02 -23.15 -25.58
C LYS A 63 3.93 -22.88 -24.07
N LYS A 64 4.90 -23.36 -23.28
CA LYS A 64 4.94 -23.16 -21.82
C LYS A 64 5.10 -21.70 -21.42
N VAL A 65 5.92 -20.95 -22.17
CA VAL A 65 6.09 -19.51 -21.94
C VAL A 65 4.76 -18.78 -22.18
N ILE A 66 4.04 -19.08 -23.26
CA ILE A 66 2.74 -18.46 -23.56
C ILE A 66 1.73 -18.74 -22.43
N GLU A 67 1.61 -20.01 -21.98
CA GLU A 67 0.74 -20.39 -20.86
C GLU A 67 1.05 -19.59 -19.58
N TYR A 68 2.34 -19.47 -19.22
CA TYR A 68 2.78 -18.67 -18.07
C TYR A 68 2.39 -17.20 -18.19
N TYR A 69 2.59 -16.60 -19.36
CA TYR A 69 2.21 -15.20 -19.61
C TYR A 69 0.70 -14.97 -19.48
N ASP A 70 -0.12 -15.88 -19.99
CA ASP A 70 -1.57 -15.79 -19.89
C ASP A 70 -2.05 -15.85 -18.43
N ASP A 71 -1.46 -16.71 -17.62
CA ASP A 71 -1.79 -16.81 -16.20
C ASP A 71 -1.38 -15.57 -15.40
N VAL A 72 -0.18 -15.03 -15.67
CA VAL A 72 0.26 -13.77 -15.08
C VAL A 72 -0.67 -12.63 -15.49
N LYS A 73 -1.07 -12.57 -16.77
CA LYS A 73 -2.00 -11.55 -17.28
C LYS A 73 -3.36 -11.62 -16.58
N LYS A 74 -3.94 -12.80 -16.41
CA LYS A 74 -5.20 -13.00 -15.66
C LYS A 74 -5.09 -12.51 -14.21
N LYS A 75 -3.97 -12.79 -13.54
CA LYS A 75 -3.70 -12.30 -12.17
C LYS A 75 -3.65 -10.78 -12.11
N ILE A 76 -2.96 -10.13 -13.06
CA ILE A 76 -2.89 -8.67 -13.16
C ILE A 76 -4.29 -8.07 -13.34
N GLU A 77 -5.09 -8.60 -14.28
CA GLU A 77 -6.45 -8.11 -14.53
C GLU A 77 -7.35 -8.21 -13.28
N ARG A 78 -7.20 -9.28 -12.48
CA ARG A 78 -7.92 -9.44 -11.22
C ARG A 78 -7.51 -8.36 -10.20
N ILE A 79 -6.21 -8.16 -10.01
CA ILE A 79 -5.67 -7.14 -9.10
C ILE A 79 -6.13 -5.73 -9.52
N GLU A 80 -6.15 -5.43 -10.81
CA GLU A 80 -6.63 -4.14 -11.33
C GLU A 80 -8.12 -3.91 -11.03
N LYS A 81 -8.96 -4.94 -11.19
CA LYS A 81 -10.38 -4.88 -10.83
C LYS A 81 -10.59 -4.63 -9.34
N GLU A 82 -9.86 -5.35 -8.48
CA GLU A 82 -9.91 -5.18 -7.02
C GLU A 82 -9.47 -3.76 -6.62
N ASN A 83 -8.35 -3.27 -7.18
CA ASN A 83 -7.87 -1.90 -6.96
C ASN A 83 -8.88 -0.83 -7.40
N LYS A 84 -9.60 -1.05 -8.50
CA LYS A 84 -10.66 -0.14 -8.97
C LYS A 84 -11.82 -0.06 -7.97
N LEU A 85 -12.21 -1.19 -7.37
CA LEU A 85 -13.27 -1.24 -6.35
C LEU A 85 -12.82 -0.50 -5.08
N LEU A 86 -11.61 -0.76 -4.60
CA LEU A 86 -11.05 -0.13 -3.40
C LEU A 86 -10.97 1.40 -3.55
N ARG A 87 -10.53 1.89 -4.72
CA ARG A 87 -10.50 3.33 -5.04
C ARG A 87 -11.90 3.96 -4.97
N LYS A 88 -12.96 3.25 -5.39
CA LYS A 88 -14.35 3.73 -5.28
C LYS A 88 -14.82 3.79 -3.84
N GLN A 89 -14.53 2.77 -3.03
CA GLN A 89 -14.86 2.75 -1.60
C GLN A 89 -14.18 3.93 -0.87
N LEU A 90 -12.88 4.12 -1.09
CA LEU A 90 -12.12 5.21 -0.48
C LEU A 90 -12.68 6.60 -0.85
N LYS A 91 -13.15 6.80 -2.09
CA LYS A 91 -13.81 8.06 -2.49
C LYS A 91 -15.12 8.29 -1.72
N LYS A 92 -15.93 7.24 -1.53
CA LYS A 92 -17.18 7.32 -0.74
C LYS A 92 -16.89 7.65 0.72
N GLU A 93 -15.91 6.97 1.31
CA GLU A 93 -15.50 7.18 2.70
C GLU A 93 -14.94 8.59 2.93
N LYS A 94 -14.07 9.08 2.02
CA LYS A 94 -13.60 10.47 2.06
C LYS A 94 -14.74 11.48 1.96
N LYS A 95 -15.75 11.22 1.13
CA LYS A 95 -16.95 12.08 1.02
C LYS A 95 -17.77 12.06 2.31
N ALA A 96 -17.99 10.89 2.91
CA ALA A 96 -18.68 10.75 4.20
C ALA A 96 -17.92 11.50 5.31
N ARG A 97 -16.59 11.32 5.39
CA ARG A 97 -15.74 12.03 6.34
C ARG A 97 -15.80 13.55 6.14
N LYS A 98 -15.76 14.04 4.90
CA LYS A 98 -15.90 15.48 4.59
C LYS A 98 -17.28 16.03 5.00
N ASN A 99 -18.35 15.27 4.80
CA ASN A 99 -19.69 15.66 5.23
C ASN A 99 -19.80 15.70 6.77
N ASN A 100 -19.22 14.71 7.46
CA ASN A 100 -19.16 14.70 8.92
C ASN A 100 -18.37 15.89 9.46
N LEU A 101 -17.20 16.19 8.88
CA LEU A 101 -16.42 17.41 9.20
C LEU A 101 -17.22 18.70 8.99
N LYS A 102 -18.05 18.78 7.94
CA LYS A 102 -18.92 19.94 7.70
C LYS A 102 -19.99 20.09 8.78
N ILE A 103 -20.60 18.98 9.21
CA ILE A 103 -21.57 18.96 10.32
C ILE A 103 -20.88 19.42 11.61
N ILE A 104 -19.68 18.90 11.90
CA ILE A 104 -18.89 19.28 13.08
C ILE A 104 -18.53 20.77 13.08
N ASN A 105 -18.13 21.33 11.94
CA ASN A 105 -17.82 22.76 11.84
C ASN A 105 -19.05 23.65 12.06
N ASN A 106 -20.26 23.17 11.75
CA ASN A 106 -21.52 23.84 12.08
C ASN A 106 -21.98 23.60 13.53
N THR A 107 -21.30 22.73 14.29
CA THR A 107 -21.50 22.55 15.74
C THR A 107 -20.48 23.33 16.58
N LYS A 108 -19.65 24.18 15.98
CA LYS A 108 -18.88 25.19 16.73
C LYS A 108 -19.91 26.09 17.41
N ARG A 109 -19.89 26.16 18.74
CA ARG A 109 -20.77 27.09 19.45
C ARG A 109 -20.29 28.53 19.18
N ASP A 110 -21.21 29.48 19.20
CA ASP A 110 -20.94 30.91 18.89
C ASP A 110 -19.90 31.53 19.85
N ASP A 111 -19.80 30.97 21.04
CA ASP A 111 -18.64 31.02 21.88
C ASP A 111 -17.58 30.05 21.36
N LYS A 112 -16.45 30.55 20.83
CA LYS A 112 -15.19 29.86 20.46
C LYS A 112 -14.65 28.72 21.40
N ASP A 113 -15.40 28.23 22.37
CA ASP A 113 -15.20 26.92 22.96
C ASP A 113 -15.52 25.82 21.94
N THR A 114 -14.56 24.91 21.79
CA THR A 114 -14.72 23.76 20.90
C THR A 114 -15.64 22.74 21.56
N PHE A 115 -16.54 22.13 20.79
CA PHE A 115 -17.47 21.12 21.30
C PHE A 115 -16.75 19.96 22.03
N LEU A 116 -15.52 19.65 21.62
CA LEU A 116 -14.65 18.65 22.25
C LEU A 116 -14.15 19.08 23.65
N THR A 117 -13.76 20.35 23.84
CA THR A 117 -13.31 20.85 25.15
C THR A 117 -14.46 20.95 26.14
N TYR A 118 -15.65 21.34 25.66
CA TYR A 118 -16.87 21.30 26.48
C TYR A 118 -17.21 19.88 26.96
N GLU A 119 -17.23 18.87 26.09
CA GLU A 119 -17.54 17.49 26.51
C GLU A 119 -16.45 16.89 27.41
N CYS A 120 -15.18 17.33 27.25
CA CYS A 120 -14.12 17.02 28.23
C CYS A 120 -14.38 17.67 29.59
N GLN A 121 -14.89 18.91 29.61
CA GLN A 121 -15.25 19.62 30.84
C GLN A 121 -16.41 18.92 31.57
N GLN A 122 -17.39 18.41 30.81
CA GLN A 122 -18.49 17.60 31.35
C GLN A 122 -18.07 16.17 31.76
N GLY A 123 -16.86 15.74 31.38
CA GLY A 123 -16.36 14.38 31.66
C GLY A 123 -17.05 13.27 30.86
N ASN A 124 -17.76 13.59 29.77
CA ASN A 124 -18.51 12.61 28.99
C ASN A 124 -17.61 11.85 27.99
N ILE A 125 -16.96 10.80 28.48
CA ILE A 125 -15.97 10.02 27.71
C ILE A 125 -16.59 9.40 26.44
N GLU A 126 -17.83 8.93 26.48
CA GLU A 126 -18.49 8.35 25.30
C GLU A 126 -18.70 9.36 24.18
N LYS A 127 -19.13 10.58 24.52
CA LYS A 127 -19.24 11.64 23.54
C LYS A 127 -17.88 12.11 23.06
N VAL A 128 -16.88 12.22 23.93
CA VAL A 128 -15.50 12.55 23.51
C VAL A 128 -14.98 11.52 22.51
N LYS A 129 -15.17 10.22 22.76
CA LYS A 129 -14.84 9.13 21.83
C LYS A 129 -15.50 9.32 20.46
N LYS A 130 -16.82 9.59 20.46
CA LYS A 130 -17.58 9.82 19.21
C LYS A 130 -17.06 11.04 18.44
N LEU A 131 -16.80 12.14 19.13
CA LEU A 131 -16.33 13.39 18.50
C LEU A 131 -14.94 13.26 17.89
N ILE A 132 -14.01 12.57 18.56
CA ILE A 132 -12.67 12.28 18.02
C ILE A 132 -12.78 11.34 16.82
N HIS A 133 -13.64 10.32 16.89
CA HIS A 133 -13.89 9.42 15.75
C HIS A 133 -14.49 10.16 14.54
N LEU A 134 -15.31 11.18 14.78
CA LEU A 134 -15.86 12.05 13.75
C LEU A 134 -14.80 12.99 13.13
N GLY A 135 -13.60 13.05 13.70
CA GLY A 135 -12.45 13.79 13.15
C GLY A 135 -12.23 15.17 13.75
N MET A 136 -12.73 15.43 14.97
CA MET A 136 -12.35 16.63 15.71
C MET A 136 -10.87 16.63 16.07
N ASP A 137 -10.25 17.81 16.01
CA ASP A 137 -8.85 17.96 16.37
C ASP A 137 -8.68 17.90 17.90
N VAL A 138 -7.97 16.88 18.37
CA VAL A 138 -7.64 16.63 19.78
C VAL A 138 -6.74 17.71 20.40
N ASN A 139 -6.18 18.60 19.58
CA ASN A 139 -5.34 19.72 20.01
C ASN A 139 -6.01 21.09 19.84
N GLU A 140 -7.26 21.16 19.36
CA GLU A 140 -7.94 22.42 19.16
C GLU A 140 -8.15 23.12 20.51
N LYS A 141 -7.59 24.32 20.66
CA LYS A 141 -7.68 25.11 21.90
C LYS A 141 -9.05 25.78 22.00
N ASN A 142 -9.59 25.84 23.22
CA ASN A 142 -10.78 26.65 23.52
C ASN A 142 -10.42 28.15 23.64
N LYS A 143 -11.38 29.00 24.01
CA LYS A 143 -11.17 30.46 24.20
C LYS A 143 -10.03 30.80 25.15
N ASP A 144 -9.89 30.01 26.19
CA ASP A 144 -8.89 30.21 27.25
C ASP A 144 -7.54 29.60 26.89
N GLY A 145 -7.37 29.08 25.66
CA GLY A 145 -6.15 28.43 25.22
C GLY A 145 -5.98 26.99 25.73
N ASN A 146 -6.97 26.42 26.42
CA ASN A 146 -6.90 25.06 26.94
C ASN A 146 -7.18 24.04 25.84
N THR A 147 -6.36 22.98 25.78
CA THR A 147 -6.62 21.80 24.96
C THR A 147 -7.55 20.81 25.68
N PRO A 148 -8.20 19.86 24.97
CA PRO A 148 -8.95 18.77 25.57
C PRO A 148 -8.17 18.03 26.67
N LEU A 149 -6.86 17.82 26.46
CA LEU A 149 -5.98 17.19 27.44
C LEU A 149 -5.82 18.04 28.71
N LEU A 150 -5.63 19.36 28.59
CA LEU A 150 -5.53 20.25 29.74
C LEU A 150 -6.83 20.27 30.57
N ILE A 151 -7.98 20.24 29.92
CA ILE A 151 -9.28 20.14 30.60
C ILE A 151 -9.41 18.80 31.35
N ALA A 152 -9.04 17.68 30.72
CA ALA A 152 -9.07 16.37 31.35
C ALA A 152 -8.15 16.31 32.59
N CYS A 153 -6.96 16.92 32.51
CA CYS A 153 -6.03 17.04 33.63
C CYS A 153 -6.58 17.93 34.76
N LYS A 154 -7.12 19.11 34.43
CA LYS A 154 -7.70 20.05 35.42
C LYS A 154 -8.86 19.41 36.20
N ASN A 155 -9.65 18.58 35.53
CA ASN A 155 -10.77 17.86 36.14
C ASN A 155 -10.34 16.57 36.87
N GLY A 156 -9.06 16.19 36.82
CA GLY A 156 -8.58 14.94 37.41
C GLY A 156 -9.14 13.68 36.76
N ASN A 157 -9.66 13.75 35.53
CA ASN A 157 -10.29 12.62 34.85
C ASN A 157 -9.22 11.71 34.21
N ILE A 158 -8.69 10.78 35.03
CA ILE A 158 -7.61 9.86 34.63
C ILE A 158 -7.99 9.00 33.42
N GLU A 159 -9.24 8.53 33.34
CA GLU A 159 -9.70 7.71 32.21
C GLU A 159 -9.65 8.50 30.91
N LEU A 160 -10.13 9.74 30.93
CA LEU A 160 -10.12 10.62 29.77
C LEU A 160 -8.68 11.02 29.37
N VAL A 161 -7.80 11.27 30.35
CA VAL A 161 -6.37 11.53 30.10
C VAL A 161 -5.71 10.35 29.40
N LYS A 162 -5.90 9.13 29.90
CA LYS A 162 -5.35 7.91 29.28
C LYS A 162 -5.87 7.73 27.85
N TYR A 163 -7.16 7.96 27.64
CA TYR A 163 -7.77 7.85 26.33
C TYR A 163 -7.20 8.86 25.32
N LEU A 164 -7.07 10.13 25.71
CA LEU A 164 -6.51 11.17 24.85
C LEU A 164 -5.03 10.90 24.54
N LEU A 165 -4.22 10.49 25.52
CA LEU A 165 -2.80 10.17 25.32
C LEU A 165 -2.54 8.97 24.40
N ASN A 166 -3.56 8.16 24.10
CA ASN A 166 -3.44 7.07 23.14
C ASN A 166 -3.37 7.55 21.67
N TYR A 167 -3.65 8.84 21.41
CA TYR A 167 -3.57 9.43 20.08
C TYR A 167 -2.18 10.03 19.83
N LYS A 168 -1.51 9.57 18.77
CA LYS A 168 -0.13 9.99 18.44
C LYS A 168 0.00 11.47 18.12
N GLU A 169 -1.06 12.14 17.69
CA GLU A 169 -1.01 13.57 17.35
C GLU A 169 -1.19 14.50 18.57
N VAL A 170 -1.44 13.98 19.77
CA VAL A 170 -1.70 14.82 20.95
C VAL A 170 -0.45 15.58 21.40
N LYS A 171 -0.59 16.90 21.49
CA LYS A 171 0.43 17.82 22.00
C LYS A 171 0.28 17.95 23.50
N VAL A 172 1.23 17.39 24.23
CA VAL A 172 1.37 17.59 25.68
C VAL A 172 2.10 18.91 25.91
N THR A 173 1.38 20.02 25.83
CA THR A 173 1.91 21.35 26.17
C THR A 173 1.18 21.88 27.39
N VAL A 174 1.92 22.07 28.48
CA VAL A 174 1.53 22.90 29.62
C VAL A 174 2.05 24.30 29.33
N SER A 175 1.16 25.19 28.89
CA SER A 175 1.44 26.63 28.80
C SER A 175 1.22 27.28 30.15
#